data_AF-A0A7C2JBL9-F1
#
_entry.id   AF-A0A7C2JBL9-F1
#
_cell.length_a   1.000
_cell.length_b   1.000
_cell.length_c   1.000
_cell.angle_alpha   90.00
_cell.angle_beta   90.00
_cell.angle_gamma   90.00
#
_symmetry.space_group_name_H-M   'P 1'
#
loop_
_entity.id
_entity.type
_entity.pdbx_description
1 polymer ?
#
loop_
_entity_poly.entity_id
_entity_poly.type
_entity_poly.pdbx_seq_one_letter_code
_entity_poly.pdbx_strand_id
1 'polypeptide(L)'
;MKRQSIKILFFVVLSGGVICSLLLDTFRYSSTKAQETGRYEKAILANQIQIVDKNGNSRISLSVLSDGSPDITLFNTRNQKAIRLGMYSDGSPVIQVYDGNGKVRIELVVLQEKNPLITVYDREGRSLWVNP
;
A
#
# COMPACT_ATOMS: atom_id res chain seq x y z
N MET A 1 25.19 77.35 22.07
CA MET A 1 25.37 76.32 21.02
C MET A 1 24.64 75.02 21.44
N LYS A 2 23.30 74.98 21.43
CA LYS A 2 22.50 73.94 22.14
C LYS A 2 21.09 73.67 21.56
N ARG A 3 20.87 73.81 20.24
CA ARG A 3 19.51 73.72 19.63
C ARG A 3 19.33 72.78 18.43
N GLN A 4 20.40 72.12 17.95
CA GLN A 4 20.35 71.19 16.80
C GLN A 4 20.17 69.72 17.22
N SER A 5 20.58 69.34 18.43
CA SER A 5 20.67 67.95 18.88
C SER A 5 19.33 67.29 19.26
N ILE A 6 18.28 68.07 19.52
CA ILE A 6 16.97 67.55 19.97
C ILE A 6 16.05 67.16 18.80
N LYS A 7 16.22 67.78 17.61
CA LYS A 7 15.39 67.45 16.44
C LYS A 7 15.79 66.13 15.76
N ILE A 8 17.06 65.73 15.87
CA ILE A 8 17.56 64.48 15.30
C ILE A 8 17.08 63.26 16.11
N LEU A 9 16.90 63.41 17.42
CA LEU A 9 16.49 62.31 18.30
C LEU A 9 15.02 61.87 18.09
N PHE A 10 14.15 62.77 17.64
CA PHE A 10 12.74 62.44 17.36
C PHE A 10 12.52 61.73 16.01
N PHE A 11 13.45 61.85 15.05
CA PHE A 11 13.32 61.18 13.76
C PHE A 11 13.74 59.70 13.79
N VAL A 12 14.63 59.33 14.72
CA VAL A 12 15.17 57.96 14.84
C VAL A 12 14.17 57.00 15.51
N VAL A 13 13.23 57.50 16.30
CA VAL A 13 12.25 56.65 17.01
C VAL A 13 11.07 56.25 16.13
N LEU A 14 10.70 57.04 15.12
CA LEU A 14 9.55 56.75 14.25
C LEU A 14 9.84 55.64 13.21
N SER A 15 11.10 55.44 12.83
CA SER A 15 11.48 54.40 11.87
C SER A 15 11.71 53.02 12.53
N GLY A 16 12.07 52.98 13.81
CA GLY A 16 12.32 51.73 14.54
C GLY A 16 11.08 50.85 14.72
N GLY A 17 9.89 51.44 14.89
CA GLY A 17 8.64 50.70 15.09
C GLY A 17 8.14 49.95 13.85
N VAL A 18 8.27 50.56 12.67
CA VAL A 18 7.82 49.96 11.40
C VAL A 18 8.76 48.83 10.97
N ILE A 19 10.07 49.00 11.18
CA ILE A 19 11.07 47.98 10.87
C ILE A 19 10.89 46.75 11.79
N CYS A 20 10.59 46.95 13.07
CA CYS A 20 10.33 45.84 14.00
C CYS A 20 9.05 45.06 13.65
N SER A 21 7.98 45.74 13.19
CA SER A 21 6.75 45.08 12.75
C SER A 21 6.95 44.25 11.47
N LEU A 22 7.74 44.74 10.52
CA LEU A 22 8.06 44.01 9.29
C LEU A 22 9.01 42.81 9.55
N LEU A 23 9.85 42.89 10.59
CA LEU A 23 10.73 41.79 11.00
C LEU A 23 10.00 40.71 11.82
N LEU A 24 8.89 41.04 12.48
CA LEU A 24 8.06 40.04 13.18
C LEU A 24 7.13 39.28 12.24
N ASP A 25 6.69 39.85 11.12
CA ASP A 25 5.91 39.11 10.11
C ASP A 25 6.75 38.05 9.39
N THR A 26 8.04 38.33 9.17
CA THR A 26 8.98 37.33 8.64
C THR A 26 9.34 36.25 9.67
N PHE A 27 9.33 36.57 10.97
CA PHE A 27 9.54 35.59 12.04
C PHE A 27 8.31 34.71 12.30
N ARG A 28 7.09 35.27 12.19
CA ARG A 28 5.83 34.52 12.28
C ARG A 28 5.55 33.63 11.07
N TYR A 29 6.25 33.84 9.96
CA TYR A 29 6.20 32.93 8.81
C TYR A 29 6.86 31.55 9.09
N SER A 30 7.69 31.45 10.14
CA SER A 30 8.43 30.23 10.47
C SER A 30 7.88 29.43 11.66
N SER A 31 6.65 29.70 12.10
CA SER A 31 6.02 28.92 13.18
C SER A 31 4.60 28.54 12.81
N THR A 32 4.47 27.50 11.97
CA THR A 32 3.55 26.35 12.11
C THR A 32 3.56 25.59 10.78
N LYS A 33 4.69 24.95 10.44
CA LYS A 33 4.60 23.64 9.81
C LYS A 33 4.39 22.70 10.98
N ALA A 34 3.13 22.45 11.33
CA ALA A 34 2.81 21.28 12.11
C ALA A 34 3.50 20.11 11.40
N GLN A 35 4.56 19.61 12.03
CA GLN A 35 5.31 18.47 11.55
C GLN A 35 4.31 17.34 11.47
N GLU A 36 3.90 16.97 10.25
CA GLU A 36 3.12 15.78 10.02
C GLU A 36 3.86 14.65 10.73
N THR A 37 3.15 14.08 11.70
CA THR A 37 3.53 12.94 12.51
C THR A 37 4.28 11.92 11.65
N GLY A 38 5.46 11.53 12.11
CA GLY A 38 6.45 10.75 11.37
C GLY A 38 5.85 9.73 10.41
N ARG A 39 6.27 9.83 9.14
CA ARG A 39 6.04 8.82 8.12
C ARG A 39 6.69 7.51 8.58
N TYR A 40 5.93 6.70 9.30
CA TYR A 40 6.31 5.32 9.52
C TYR A 40 6.18 4.58 8.18
N GLU A 41 7.27 4.42 7.44
CA GLU A 41 7.33 3.32 6.47
C GLU A 41 7.44 2.00 7.25
N LYS A 42 6.31 1.55 7.81
CA LYS A 42 6.17 0.18 8.31
C LYS A 42 5.97 -0.75 7.12
N ALA A 43 7.02 -0.92 6.33
CA ALA A 43 7.05 -1.90 5.25
C ALA A 43 7.75 -3.17 5.76
N ILE A 44 7.08 -4.32 5.63
CA ILE A 44 7.73 -5.61 5.74
C ILE A 44 8.21 -5.97 4.34
N LEU A 45 9.52 -5.94 4.11
CA LEU A 45 10.12 -6.42 2.87
C LEU A 45 10.40 -7.91 3.02
N ALA A 46 9.59 -8.73 2.36
CA ALA A 46 9.75 -10.17 2.37
C ALA A 46 9.28 -10.76 1.04
N ASN A 47 10.01 -11.76 0.55
CA ASN A 47 9.55 -12.56 -0.59
C ASN A 47 8.45 -13.54 -0.18
N GLN A 48 8.37 -13.89 1.11
CA GLN A 48 7.34 -14.78 1.65
C GLN A 48 7.01 -14.46 3.11
N ILE A 49 5.71 -14.49 3.43
CA ILE A 49 5.17 -14.47 4.79
C ILE A 49 4.24 -15.67 4.93
N GLN A 50 4.44 -16.49 5.96
CA GLN A 50 3.57 -17.63 6.26
C GLN A 50 2.87 -17.46 7.61
N ILE A 51 1.57 -17.76 7.63
CA ILE A 51 0.80 -17.93 8.86
C ILE A 51 0.66 -19.43 9.09
N VAL A 52 1.14 -19.90 10.23
CA VAL A 52 1.17 -21.32 10.61
C VAL A 52 0.23 -21.62 11.77
N ASP A 53 -0.24 -22.87 11.87
CA ASP A 53 -0.98 -23.35 13.04
C ASP A 53 -0.04 -23.78 14.19
N LYS A 54 -0.63 -24.21 15.31
CA LYS A 54 0.10 -24.66 16.52
C LYS A 54 1.05 -25.85 16.28
N ASN A 55 0.84 -26.59 15.19
CA ASN A 55 1.67 -27.74 14.83
C ASN A 55 2.72 -27.36 13.77
N GLY A 56 2.80 -26.09 13.36
CA GLY A 56 3.71 -25.60 12.34
C GLY A 56 3.22 -25.78 10.90
N ASN A 57 1.97 -26.20 10.67
CA ASN A 57 1.45 -26.33 9.30
C ASN A 57 1.07 -24.96 8.74
N SER A 58 1.41 -24.70 7.49
CA SER A 58 1.01 -23.48 6.81
C SER A 58 -0.52 -23.43 6.65
N ARG A 59 -1.09 -22.24 6.85
CA ARG A 59 -2.52 -21.95 6.70
C ARG A 59 -2.74 -20.86 5.68
N ILE A 60 -1.83 -19.89 5.62
CA ILE A 60 -1.81 -18.83 4.62
C ILE A 60 -0.35 -18.59 4.22
N SER A 61 -0.07 -18.52 2.92
CA SER A 61 1.19 -18.02 2.38
C SER A 61 0.91 -16.77 1.56
N LEU A 62 1.66 -15.69 1.81
CA LEU A 62 1.79 -14.55 0.92
C LEU A 62 3.19 -14.65 0.33
N SER A 63 3.33 -14.71 -1.00
CA SER A 63 4.61 -14.97 -1.65
C SER A 63 4.73 -14.32 -3.02
N VAL A 64 5.97 -14.10 -3.45
CA VAL A 64 6.31 -13.89 -4.85
C VAL A 64 6.74 -15.24 -5.43
N LEU A 65 6.07 -15.70 -6.49
CA LEU A 65 6.41 -16.95 -7.18
C LEU A 65 7.72 -16.81 -7.97
N SER A 66 8.25 -17.92 -8.46
CA SER A 66 9.52 -17.94 -9.21
C SER A 66 9.50 -17.11 -10.49
N ASP A 67 8.32 -16.90 -11.07
CA ASP A 67 8.11 -16.04 -12.24
C ASP A 67 7.92 -14.56 -11.90
N GLY A 68 8.02 -14.20 -10.61
CA GLY A 68 7.83 -12.83 -10.12
C GLY A 68 6.37 -12.47 -9.82
N SER A 69 5.41 -13.36 -10.09
CA SER A 69 3.99 -13.07 -9.83
C SER A 69 3.66 -13.11 -8.33
N PRO A 70 2.82 -12.18 -7.83
CA PRO A 70 2.34 -12.22 -6.45
C PRO A 70 1.29 -13.32 -6.26
N ASP A 71 1.30 -13.94 -5.08
CA ASP A 71 0.42 -15.05 -4.72
C ASP A 71 0.01 -15.01 -3.24
N ILE A 72 -1.25 -15.32 -2.99
CA ILE A 72 -1.82 -15.61 -1.69
C ILE A 72 -2.49 -16.97 -1.77
N THR A 73 -2.01 -17.93 -0.98
CA THR A 73 -2.54 -19.29 -0.95
C THR A 73 -3.06 -19.63 0.45
N LEU A 74 -4.30 -20.12 0.52
CA LEU A 74 -4.89 -20.72 1.73
C LEU A 74 -4.74 -22.24 1.65
N PHE A 75 -4.33 -22.86 2.76
CA PHE A 75 -4.16 -24.29 2.86
C PHE A 75 -5.25 -24.93 3.74
N ASN A 76 -5.78 -26.07 3.32
CA ASN A 76 -6.73 -26.86 4.09
C ASN A 76 -6.05 -27.60 5.26
N THR A 77 -6.84 -28.27 6.09
CA THR A 77 -6.35 -29.04 7.25
C THR A 77 -5.39 -30.17 6.90
N ARG A 78 -5.39 -30.66 5.65
CA ARG A 78 -4.45 -31.64 5.11
C ARG A 78 -3.19 -31.01 4.49
N ASN A 79 -2.99 -29.70 4.70
CA ASN A 79 -1.86 -28.92 4.18
C ASN A 79 -1.83 -28.87 2.63
N GLN A 80 -2.99 -28.98 1.99
CA GLN A 80 -3.14 -28.86 0.53
C GLN A 80 -3.72 -27.49 0.19
N LYS A 81 -3.39 -26.96 -0.99
CA LYS A 81 -4.00 -25.72 -1.50
C LYS A 81 -5.52 -25.86 -1.54
N ALA A 82 -6.22 -24.89 -0.96
CA ALA A 82 -7.68 -24.82 -0.96
C ALA A 82 -8.16 -23.67 -1.83
N ILE A 83 -7.53 -22.50 -1.68
CA ILE A 83 -7.82 -21.29 -2.44
C ILE A 83 -6.49 -20.62 -2.79
N ARG A 84 -6.39 -20.13 -4.02
CA ARG A 84 -5.27 -19.29 -4.48
C ARG A 84 -5.84 -17.98 -5.02
N LEU A 85 -5.21 -16.87 -4.68
CA LEU A 85 -5.39 -15.56 -5.30
C LEU A 85 -4.03 -15.12 -5.80
N GLY A 86 -3.90 -14.73 -7.05
CA GLY A 86 -2.60 -14.32 -7.56
C GLY A 86 -2.69 -13.71 -8.95
N MET A 87 -1.55 -13.64 -9.61
CA MET A 87 -1.46 -13.24 -11.01
C MET A 87 -0.89 -14.40 -11.83
N TYR A 88 -1.33 -14.48 -13.08
CA TYR A 88 -0.59 -15.22 -14.10
C TYR A 88 0.64 -14.43 -14.54
N SER A 89 1.56 -15.08 -15.25
CA SER A 89 2.80 -14.46 -15.73
C SER A 89 2.57 -13.33 -16.74
N ASP A 90 1.41 -13.33 -17.41
CA ASP A 90 0.94 -12.24 -18.26
C ASP A 90 0.31 -11.08 -17.44
N GLY A 91 0.27 -11.17 -16.12
CA GLY A 91 -0.33 -10.18 -15.25
C GLY A 91 -1.87 -10.28 -15.11
N SER A 92 -2.51 -11.28 -15.72
CA SER A 92 -3.95 -11.50 -15.55
C SER A 92 -4.25 -11.93 -14.10
N PRO A 93 -5.12 -11.24 -13.35
CA PRO A 93 -5.48 -11.64 -11.98
C PRO A 93 -6.33 -12.92 -12.00
N VAL A 94 -6.12 -13.77 -11.01
CA VAL A 94 -6.80 -15.07 -10.91
C VAL A 94 -7.17 -15.42 -9.47
N ILE A 95 -8.35 -16.03 -9.30
CA ILE A 95 -8.77 -16.74 -8.09
C ILE A 95 -9.09 -18.19 -8.47
N GLN A 96 -8.50 -19.15 -7.76
CA GLN A 96 -8.73 -20.58 -7.97
C GLN A 96 -9.18 -21.25 -6.69
N VAL A 97 -10.19 -22.11 -6.78
CA VAL A 97 -10.64 -23.00 -5.70
C VAL A 97 -10.28 -24.43 -6.08
N TYR A 98 -9.70 -25.16 -5.13
CA TYR A 98 -9.16 -26.50 -5.33
C TYR A 98 -10.00 -27.56 -4.60
N ASP A 99 -10.09 -28.76 -5.18
CA ASP A 99 -10.66 -29.93 -4.51
C ASP A 99 -9.64 -30.61 -3.58
N GLY A 100 -10.08 -31.67 -2.90
CA GLY A 100 -9.24 -32.45 -2.00
C GLY A 100 -8.07 -33.21 -2.65
N ASN A 101 -8.05 -33.29 -3.98
CA ASN A 101 -6.97 -33.89 -4.77
C ASN A 101 -6.05 -32.83 -5.39
N GLY A 102 -6.26 -31.54 -5.07
CA GLY A 102 -5.47 -30.44 -5.62
C GLY A 102 -5.85 -30.07 -7.06
N LYS A 103 -7.03 -30.47 -7.54
CA LYS A 103 -7.54 -30.04 -8.85
C LYS A 103 -8.32 -28.74 -8.73
N VAL A 104 -8.12 -27.80 -9.64
CA VAL A 104 -8.95 -26.59 -9.74
C VAL A 104 -10.38 -26.99 -10.08
N ARG A 105 -11.35 -26.42 -9.37
CA ARG A 105 -12.79 -26.65 -9.56
C ARG A 105 -13.58 -25.40 -9.88
N ILE A 106 -13.07 -24.25 -9.46
CA ILE A 106 -13.61 -22.94 -9.82
C ILE A 106 -12.41 -22.04 -10.13
N GLU A 107 -12.47 -21.35 -11.24
CA GLU A 107 -11.50 -20.33 -11.63
C GLU A 107 -12.22 -19.04 -11.99
N LEU A 108 -11.76 -17.92 -11.45
CA LEU A 108 -12.17 -16.58 -11.84
C LEU A 108 -10.93 -15.87 -12.37
N VAL A 109 -10.97 -15.41 -13.60
CA VAL A 109 -9.82 -14.77 -14.26
C VAL A 109 -10.28 -13.58 -15.10
N VAL A 110 -9.48 -12.52 -15.11
CA VAL A 110 -9.62 -11.43 -16.08
C VAL A 110 -8.43 -11.50 -17.01
N LEU A 111 -8.63 -12.04 -18.21
CA LEU A 111 -7.57 -12.09 -19.22
C LEU A 111 -7.37 -10.70 -19.82
N GLN A 112 -6.13 -10.35 -20.16
CA GLN A 112 -5.85 -9.09 -20.86
C GLN A 112 -6.76 -8.94 -22.09
N GLU A 113 -7.40 -7.78 -22.21
CA GLU A 113 -8.28 -7.40 -23.34
C GLU A 113 -9.53 -8.27 -23.54
N LYS A 114 -9.90 -9.10 -22.56
CA LYS A 114 -11.09 -9.94 -22.62
C LYS A 114 -12.01 -9.70 -21.42
N ASN A 115 -13.26 -10.15 -21.58
CA ASN A 115 -14.22 -10.17 -20.51
C ASN A 115 -13.76 -11.10 -19.37
N PRO A 116 -14.17 -10.82 -18.12
CA PRO A 116 -13.95 -11.73 -17.01
C PRO A 116 -14.56 -13.11 -17.31
N LEU A 117 -13.82 -14.15 -16.94
CA LEU A 117 -14.25 -15.54 -17.05
C LEU A 117 -14.39 -16.16 -15.67
N ILE A 118 -15.49 -16.86 -15.47
CA ILE A 118 -15.74 -17.77 -14.36
C ILE A 118 -15.93 -19.14 -14.96
N THR A 119 -15.03 -20.06 -14.65
CA THR A 119 -15.10 -21.45 -15.12
C THR A 119 -15.31 -22.39 -13.94
N VAL A 120 -16.27 -23.30 -14.06
CA VAL A 120 -16.50 -24.42 -13.14
C VAL A 120 -16.07 -25.70 -13.83
N TYR A 121 -15.26 -26.50 -13.17
CA TYR A 121 -14.73 -27.75 -13.71
C TYR A 121 -15.37 -28.98 -13.06
N ASP A 122 -15.46 -30.08 -13.80
CA ASP A 122 -15.83 -31.39 -13.27
C ASP A 122 -14.66 -32.10 -12.55
N ARG A 123 -14.83 -33.38 -12.20
CA ARG A 123 -13.81 -34.19 -11.50
C ARG A 123 -12.61 -34.51 -12.39
N GLU A 124 -12.85 -34.59 -13.68
CA GLU A 124 -11.88 -34.90 -14.71
C GLU A 124 -11.05 -33.66 -15.10
N GLY A 125 -11.53 -32.46 -14.75
CA GLY A 125 -10.90 -31.18 -15.05
C GLY A 125 -11.43 -30.54 -16.34
N ARG A 126 -12.57 -31.02 -16.85
CA ARG A 126 -13.25 -30.44 -18.02
C ARG A 126 -14.16 -29.31 -17.56
N SER A 127 -14.31 -28.29 -18.40
CA SER A 127 -15.27 -27.21 -18.14
C SER A 127 -16.68 -27.79 -18.12
N LEU A 128 -17.35 -27.67 -16.97
CA LEU A 128 -18.76 -27.98 -16.79
C LEU A 128 -19.62 -26.76 -17.14
N TRP A 129 -19.13 -25.56 -16.80
CA TRP A 129 -19.82 -24.31 -17.06
C TRP A 129 -18.81 -23.16 -17.17
N VAL A 130 -19.07 -22.23 -18.08
CA VAL A 130 -18.40 -20.94 -18.18
C VAL A 130 -19.50 -19.88 -18.22
N ASN A 131 -19.27 -18.72 -17.60
CA ASN A 131 -20.23 -17.62 -17.77
C ASN A 131 -20.42 -17.28 -19.26
N PRO A 132 -21.66 -16.94 -19.67
CA PRO A 132 -21.96 -16.52 -21.04
C PRO A 132 -21.29 -15.20 -21.40
#